data_AF-A0AA42G1L7-F1
#
_entry.id   AF-A0AA42G1L7-F1
#
_cell.length_a   1.000
_cell.length_b   1.000
_cell.length_c   1.000
_cell.angle_alpha   90.00
_cell.angle_beta   90.00
_cell.angle_gamma   90.00
#
_symmetry.space_group_name_H-M   'P 1'
#
loop_
_entity.id
_entity.type
_entity.pdbx_description
1 polymer ?
#
loop_
_entity_poly.entity_id
_entity_poly.type
_entity_poly.pdbx_seq_one_letter_code
_entity_poly.pdbx_strand_id
1 'polypeptide(L)'
;MNNNKLTLNDNTVKLGGVNLDKNNFDIPKKFMVNFSKARFSKDGNKAILQALDAGTALVLEQAGVDLSQLKPITIEVYGGLDELQDYKDEEKEAVIECTNPQVRLLWDMGMSSWRGVKLVTDKITLSKGE
;
A
#
# COMPACT_ATOMS: atom_id res chain seq x y z
N MET A 1 22.95 15.31 25.08
CA MET A 1 21.77 15.74 24.31
C MET A 1 22.18 15.74 22.84
N ASN A 2 21.67 14.80 22.03
CA ASN A 2 21.99 14.79 20.60
C ASN A 2 21.09 15.80 19.89
N ASN A 3 21.68 16.92 19.46
CA ASN A 3 21.03 17.91 18.61
C ASN A 3 20.96 17.37 17.17
N ASN A 4 20.03 16.46 16.89
CA ASN A 4 19.72 16.00 15.53
C ASN A 4 18.84 17.03 14.82
N LYS A 5 19.32 18.28 14.68
CA LYS A 5 18.65 19.28 13.85
C LYS A 5 19.03 19.04 12.39
N LEU A 6 18.05 18.75 11.55
CA LEU A 6 18.21 18.70 10.11
C LEU A 6 18.43 20.12 9.57
N THR A 7 19.34 20.27 8.61
CA THR A 7 19.46 21.53 7.86
C THR A 7 18.40 21.58 6.76
N LEU A 8 18.08 22.79 6.29
CA LEU A 8 17.06 22.98 5.24
C LEU A 8 17.40 22.29 3.90
N ASN A 9 18.69 21.98 3.70
CA ASN A 9 19.23 21.33 2.51
C ASN A 9 19.80 19.94 2.81
N ASP A 10 19.46 19.34 3.97
CA ASP A 10 19.92 18.02 4.33
C ASP A 10 19.35 16.98 3.34
N ASN A 11 20.24 16.38 2.55
CA ASN A 11 19.92 15.34 1.57
C ASN A 11 20.28 13.93 2.06
N THR A 12 20.71 13.80 3.33
CA THR A 12 21.02 12.50 3.94
C THR A 12 19.75 11.78 4.40
N VAL A 13 18.68 12.54 4.67
CA VAL A 13 17.35 11.98 4.99
C VAL A 13 16.67 11.53 3.70
N LYS A 14 16.45 10.22 3.59
CA LYS A 14 15.59 9.65 2.54
C LYS A 14 14.13 9.88 2.92
N LEU A 15 13.54 10.98 2.42
CA LEU A 15 12.14 11.35 2.71
C LEU A 15 11.13 10.21 2.49
N GLY A 16 11.34 9.37 1.46
CA GLY A 16 10.49 8.20 1.20
C GLY A 16 10.55 7.09 2.26
N GLY A 17 11.54 7.13 3.15
CA GLY A 17 11.68 6.20 4.28
C GLY A 17 11.13 6.73 5.60
N VAL A 18 10.66 7.99 5.64
CA VAL A 18 10.11 8.61 6.85
C VAL A 18 8.70 8.10 7.08
N ASN A 19 8.44 7.56 8.28
CA ASN A 19 7.09 7.23 8.73
C ASN A 19 6.38 8.52 9.16
N LEU A 20 5.21 8.76 8.59
CA LEU A 20 4.30 9.83 9.03
C LEU A 20 3.49 9.34 10.24
N ASP A 21 3.00 10.28 11.05
CA ASP A 21 2.11 9.93 12.16
C ASP A 21 0.78 9.40 11.61
N LYS A 22 0.60 8.08 11.75
CA LYS A 22 -0.55 7.34 11.22
C LYS A 22 -1.89 7.77 11.83
N ASN A 23 -1.90 8.43 12.99
CA ASN A 23 -3.13 8.90 13.63
C ASN A 23 -3.80 10.05 12.87
N ASN A 24 -3.09 10.68 11.94
CA ASN A 24 -3.62 11.72 11.06
C ASN A 24 -4.30 11.16 9.80
N PHE A 25 -4.42 9.83 9.67
CA PHE A 25 -4.96 9.16 8.50
C PHE A 25 -6.07 8.20 8.90
N ASP A 26 -7.14 8.17 8.13
CA ASP A 26 -8.14 7.10 8.21
C ASP A 26 -7.62 5.90 7.41
N ILE A 27 -7.16 4.88 8.12
CA ILE A 27 -6.57 3.68 7.54
C ILE A 27 -7.61 2.55 7.57
N PRO A 28 -8.05 2.04 6.41
CA PRO A 28 -8.98 0.92 6.36
C PRO A 28 -8.44 -0.31 7.10
N LYS A 29 -9.35 -1.09 7.71
CA LYS A 29 -8.98 -2.35 8.35
C LYS A 29 -8.77 -3.46 7.33
N LYS A 30 -9.63 -3.50 6.32
CA LYS A 30 -9.65 -4.50 5.25
C LYS A 30 -9.52 -3.82 3.89
N PHE A 31 -8.73 -4.43 3.02
CA PHE A 31 -8.47 -3.91 1.69
C PHE A 31 -8.82 -4.94 0.63
N MET A 32 -9.58 -4.54 -0.38
CA MET A 32 -9.82 -5.36 -1.56
C MET A 32 -8.68 -5.14 -2.56
N VAL A 33 -8.02 -6.23 -2.98
CA VAL A 33 -6.87 -6.20 -3.87
C VAL A 33 -7.13 -7.10 -5.07
N ASN A 34 -6.86 -6.56 -6.27
CA ASN A 34 -6.77 -7.35 -7.49
C ASN A 34 -5.29 -7.62 -7.80
N PHE A 35 -4.87 -8.88 -7.67
CA PHE A 35 -3.46 -9.28 -7.77
C PHE A 35 -2.95 -9.35 -9.21
N SER A 36 -3.81 -9.34 -10.23
CA SER A 36 -3.35 -9.18 -11.63
C SER A 36 -2.51 -7.91 -11.80
N LYS A 37 -2.85 -6.84 -11.04
CA LYS A 37 -2.17 -5.54 -11.04
C LYS A 37 -1.00 -5.45 -10.03
N ALA A 38 -0.74 -6.50 -9.25
CA ALA A 38 0.38 -6.51 -8.32
C ALA A 38 1.72 -6.43 -9.07
N ARG A 39 2.67 -5.69 -8.50
CA ARG A 39 4.02 -5.53 -9.06
C ARG A 39 5.06 -5.97 -8.04
N PHE A 40 5.94 -6.87 -8.45
CA PHE A 40 7.05 -7.33 -7.63
C PHE A 40 8.34 -6.61 -8.04
N SER A 41 9.18 -6.30 -7.07
CA SER A 41 10.50 -5.74 -7.34
C SER A 41 11.40 -6.81 -7.98
N LYS A 42 12.38 -6.37 -8.79
CA LYS A 42 13.28 -7.28 -9.52
C LYS A 42 14.13 -8.16 -8.59
N ASP A 43 14.42 -7.67 -7.40
CA ASP A 43 15.14 -8.35 -6.33
C ASP A 43 14.23 -9.22 -5.45
N GLY A 44 12.92 -9.27 -5.71
CA GLY A 44 11.97 -10.14 -5.02
C GLY A 44 11.75 -9.80 -3.55
N ASN A 45 12.17 -8.60 -3.09
CA ASN A 45 12.07 -8.19 -1.68
C ASN A 45 10.86 -7.30 -1.38
N LYS A 46 10.07 -6.96 -2.40
CA LYS A 46 8.91 -6.09 -2.24
C LYS A 46 7.81 -6.38 -3.25
N ALA A 47 6.58 -6.39 -2.78
CA ALA A 47 5.38 -6.29 -3.61
C ALA A 47 4.75 -4.89 -3.48
N ILE A 48 4.21 -4.38 -4.57
CA ILE A 48 3.40 -3.16 -4.63
C ILE A 48 2.00 -3.57 -5.06
N LEU A 49 1.04 -3.37 -4.14
CA LEU A 49 -0.37 -3.65 -4.35
C LEU A 49 -1.14 -2.34 -4.56
N GLN A 50 -2.21 -2.43 -5.34
CA GLN A 50 -3.21 -1.37 -5.49
C GLN A 50 -4.50 -1.90 -4.87
N ALA A 51 -5.04 -1.16 -3.91
CA ALA A 51 -6.14 -1.65 -3.09
C ALA A 51 -7.23 -0.60 -2.90
N LEU A 52 -8.45 -1.07 -2.67
CA LEU A 52 -9.57 -0.23 -2.23
C LEU A 52 -9.91 -0.58 -0.78
N ASP A 53 -10.48 0.35 -0.04
CA ASP A 53 -11.17 0.00 1.21
C ASP A 53 -12.28 -1.01 0.88
N ALA A 54 -12.22 -2.21 1.47
CA ALA A 54 -13.16 -3.29 1.17
C ALA A 54 -14.60 -2.92 1.53
N GLY A 55 -14.81 -2.15 2.61
CA GLY A 55 -16.14 -1.71 3.01
C GLY A 55 -16.75 -0.72 2.01
N THR A 56 -15.98 0.31 1.65
CA THR A 56 -16.38 1.28 0.62
C THR A 56 -16.59 0.63 -0.75
N ALA A 57 -15.70 -0.29 -1.16
CA ALA A 57 -15.82 -1.00 -2.43
C ALA A 57 -17.13 -1.79 -2.53
N LEU A 58 -17.48 -2.55 -1.48
CA LEU A 58 -18.71 -3.33 -1.44
C LEU A 58 -19.96 -2.46 -1.59
N VAL A 59 -20.03 -1.35 -0.86
CA VAL A 59 -21.18 -0.42 -0.92
C VAL A 59 -21.32 0.21 -2.31
N LEU A 60 -20.20 0.60 -2.92
CA LEU A 60 -20.21 1.24 -4.24
C LEU A 60 -20.57 0.25 -5.36
N GLU A 61 -20.06 -0.98 -5.27
CA GLU A 61 -20.42 -2.04 -6.21
C GLU A 61 -21.92 -2.37 -6.14
N GLN A 62 -22.50 -2.47 -4.93
CA GLN A 62 -23.94 -2.65 -4.73
C GLN A 62 -24.77 -1.50 -5.29
N ALA A 63 -24.20 -0.28 -5.34
CA ALA A 63 -24.82 0.88 -5.97
C ALA A 63 -24.61 0.94 -7.50
N GLY A 64 -23.97 -0.07 -8.10
CA GLY A 64 -23.70 -0.14 -9.55
C GLY A 64 -22.57 0.77 -10.02
N VAL A 65 -21.69 1.22 -9.11
CA VAL A 65 -20.54 2.06 -9.45
C VAL A 65 -19.40 1.18 -9.96
N ASP A 66 -18.81 1.56 -11.09
CA ASP A 66 -17.59 0.96 -11.60
C ASP A 66 -16.39 1.29 -10.69
N LEU A 67 -15.92 0.29 -9.94
CA LEU A 67 -14.82 0.42 -9.00
C LEU A 67 -13.48 0.79 -9.68
N SER A 68 -13.34 0.57 -11.00
CA SER A 68 -12.14 0.96 -11.74
C SER A 68 -11.92 2.48 -11.80
N GLN A 69 -12.98 3.26 -11.55
CA GLN A 69 -12.93 4.73 -11.49
C GLN A 69 -12.37 5.25 -10.17
N LEU A 70 -12.27 4.40 -9.14
CA LEU A 70 -11.79 4.82 -7.83
C LEU A 70 -10.26 4.90 -7.80
N LYS A 71 -9.74 5.90 -7.10
CA LYS A 71 -8.30 6.03 -6.90
C LYS A 71 -7.83 4.99 -5.87
N PRO A 72 -6.95 4.04 -6.24
CA PRO A 72 -6.49 3.02 -5.32
C PRO A 72 -5.50 3.57 -4.28
N ILE A 73 -5.49 2.93 -3.13
CA ILE A 73 -4.47 3.04 -2.09
C ILE A 73 -3.29 2.18 -2.51
N THR A 74 -2.08 2.75 -2.49
CA THR A 74 -0.85 1.99 -2.72
C THR A 74 -0.36 1.35 -1.42
N ILE A 75 -0.09 0.05 -1.46
CA ILE A 75 0.47 -0.70 -0.33
C ILE A 75 1.79 -1.33 -0.77
N GLU A 76 2.86 -1.07 -0.03
CA GLU A 76 4.13 -1.79 -0.17
C GLU A 76 4.23 -2.88 0.88
N VAL A 77 4.45 -4.11 0.43
CA VAL A 77 4.57 -5.28 1.29
C VAL A 77 5.99 -5.85 1.17
N TYR A 78 6.62 -6.15 2.29
CA TYR A 78 8.01 -6.63 2.33
C TYR A 78 8.16 -8.10 2.79
N GLY A 79 7.08 -8.73 3.27
CA GLY A 79 7.11 -10.14 3.71
C GLY A 79 5.93 -10.95 3.16
N GLY A 80 6.07 -12.28 3.22
CA GLY A 80 5.07 -13.22 2.67
C GLY A 80 4.96 -13.17 1.13
N LEU A 81 6.02 -12.77 0.44
CA LEU A 81 5.97 -12.42 -0.99
C LEU A 81 5.69 -13.61 -1.90
N ASP A 82 6.14 -14.82 -1.53
CA ASP A 82 5.87 -16.04 -2.29
C ASP A 82 4.35 -16.31 -2.39
N GLU A 83 3.62 -16.19 -1.27
CA GLU A 83 2.16 -16.33 -1.26
C GLU A 83 1.48 -15.26 -2.15
N LEU A 84 1.99 -14.03 -2.16
CA LEU A 84 1.44 -12.98 -3.02
C LEU A 84 1.74 -13.22 -4.50
N GLN A 85 2.87 -13.86 -4.81
CA GLN A 85 3.25 -14.22 -6.17
C GLN A 85 2.29 -15.28 -6.70
N ASP A 86 1.93 -16.28 -5.90
CA ASP A 86 0.92 -17.28 -6.28
C ASP A 86 -0.43 -16.62 -6.60
N TYR A 87 -0.89 -15.68 -5.77
CA TYR A 87 -2.12 -14.92 -6.04
C TYR A 87 -2.04 -14.08 -7.31
N LYS A 88 -0.85 -13.53 -7.62
CA LYS A 88 -0.62 -12.79 -8.86
C LYS A 88 -0.68 -13.70 -10.08
N ASP A 89 -0.01 -14.85 -10.02
CA ASP A 89 0.09 -15.79 -11.15
C ASP A 89 -1.28 -16.42 -11.46
N GLU A 90 -2.13 -16.58 -10.45
CA GLU A 90 -3.53 -16.98 -10.60
C GLU A 90 -4.50 -15.83 -10.89
N GLU A 91 -4.00 -14.58 -11.00
CA GLU A 91 -4.78 -13.36 -11.23
C GLU A 91 -5.96 -13.17 -10.26
N LYS A 92 -5.81 -13.62 -9.00
CA LYS A 92 -6.87 -13.62 -8.00
C LYS A 92 -7.23 -12.24 -7.48
N GLU A 93 -8.47 -12.11 -6.99
CA GLU A 93 -8.87 -11.03 -6.10
C GLU A 93 -8.97 -11.55 -4.67
N ALA A 94 -8.56 -10.74 -3.70
CA ALA A 94 -8.68 -11.10 -2.29
C ALA A 94 -8.84 -9.89 -1.39
N VAL A 95 -9.45 -10.13 -0.22
CA VAL A 95 -9.46 -9.17 0.87
C VAL A 95 -8.27 -9.43 1.77
N ILE A 96 -7.50 -8.39 2.08
CA ILE A 96 -6.33 -8.46 2.95
C ILE A 96 -6.46 -7.54 4.17
N GLU A 97 -5.74 -7.89 5.23
CA GLU A 97 -5.52 -7.03 6.39
C GLU A 97 -4.02 -6.75 6.55
N CYS A 98 -3.65 -5.49 6.73
CA CYS A 98 -2.26 -5.09 6.97
C CYS A 98 -1.94 -5.16 8.47
N THR A 99 -0.86 -5.84 8.84
CA THR A 99 -0.39 -5.86 10.23
C THR A 99 0.48 -4.63 10.51
N ASN A 100 0.07 -3.80 11.48
CA ASN A 100 0.77 -2.58 11.93
C ASN A 100 1.38 -1.74 10.79
N PRO A 101 0.58 -1.31 9.79
CA PRO A 101 1.12 -0.56 8.66
C PRO A 101 1.69 0.79 9.09
N GLN A 102 2.71 1.23 8.38
CA GLN A 102 3.26 2.58 8.44
C GLN A 102 2.73 3.41 7.27
N VAL A 103 2.55 4.72 7.48
CA VAL A 103 2.21 5.65 6.40
C VAL A 103 3.49 6.35 5.94
N ARG A 104 3.77 6.33 4.63
CA ARG A 104 4.95 7.01 4.04
C ARG A 104 4.55 7.82 2.82
N LEU A 105 5.40 8.78 2.44
CA LEU A 105 5.21 9.53 1.21
C LEU A 105 5.30 8.61 -0.01
N LEU A 106 4.40 8.82 -0.97
CA LEU A 106 4.37 8.12 -2.25
C LEU A 106 5.11 8.95 -3.31
N TRP A 107 6.24 8.43 -3.78
CA TRP A 107 6.97 8.99 -4.91
C TRP A 107 6.35 8.52 -6.22
N ASP A 108 5.93 9.47 -7.04
CA ASP A 108 5.48 9.21 -8.40
C ASP A 108 6.69 9.28 -9.34
N MET A 109 7.05 8.13 -9.92
CA MET A 109 8.17 8.03 -10.86
C MET A 109 7.89 8.73 -12.19
N GLY A 110 6.63 8.76 -12.66
CA GLY A 110 6.27 9.37 -13.94
C GLY A 110 6.36 10.88 -13.90
N MET A 111 6.07 11.47 -12.74
CA MET A 111 6.08 12.92 -12.54
C MET A 111 7.29 13.42 -11.75
N SER A 112 8.16 12.50 -11.28
CA SER A 112 9.30 12.81 -10.41
C SER A 112 8.91 13.72 -9.23
N SER A 113 7.80 13.40 -8.56
CA SER A 113 7.24 14.21 -7.47
C SER A 113 6.51 13.38 -6.41
N TRP A 114 6.35 13.93 -5.20
CA TRP A 114 5.53 13.35 -4.15
C TRP A 114 4.04 13.65 -4.44
N ARG A 115 3.20 12.61 -4.58
CA ARG A 115 1.80 12.74 -5.04
C ARG A 115 0.75 12.24 -4.03
N GLY A 116 1.18 11.93 -2.81
CA GLY A 116 0.32 11.46 -1.73
C GLY A 116 1.06 10.59 -0.73
N VAL A 117 0.33 9.64 -0.14
CA VAL A 117 0.86 8.67 0.81
C VAL A 117 0.60 7.24 0.36
N LYS A 118 1.38 6.31 0.89
CA LYS A 118 1.25 4.86 0.74
C LYS A 118 1.29 4.19 2.10
N LEU A 119 0.74 2.99 2.18
CA LEU A 119 0.93 2.10 3.32
C LEU A 119 2.16 1.24 3.09
N VAL A 120 2.88 0.95 4.16
CA VAL A 120 4.03 0.05 4.16
C VAL A 120 3.85 -0.96 5.28
N THR A 121 3.99 -2.25 4.99
CA THR A 121 3.89 -3.31 5.99
C THR A 121 4.80 -4.49 5.66
N ASP A 122 5.24 -5.21 6.68
CA ASP A 122 6.02 -6.44 6.53
C ASP A 122 5.12 -7.67 6.46
N LYS A 123 3.85 -7.57 6.88
CA LYS A 123 2.96 -8.72 6.99
C LYS A 123 1.54 -8.34 6.65
N ILE A 124 0.95 -9.11 5.74
CA ILE A 124 -0.49 -9.09 5.47
C ILE A 124 -1.12 -10.42 5.86
N THR A 125 -2.42 -10.42 6.09
CA THR A 125 -3.22 -11.64 6.24
C THR A 125 -4.29 -11.64 5.17
N LEU A 126 -4.37 -12.73 4.40
CA LEU A 126 -5.44 -12.93 3.43
C LEU A 126 -6.69 -13.41 4.17
N SER A 127 -7.77 -12.66 4.03
CA SER A 127 -9.08 -13.12 4.47
C SER A 127 -9.56 -14.15 3.45
N LYS A 128 -9.61 -15.42 3.83
CA LYS A 128 -10.38 -16.42 3.07
C LYS A 128 -11.84 -15.97 3.15
N GLY A 129 -12.45 -15.69 2.01
CA GLY A 129 -13.87 -15.35 1.95
C GLY A 129 -14.68 -16.45 2.65
N GLU A 130 -15.54 -16.05 3.56
CA GLU A 130 -16.70 -16.86 3.96
C GLU A 130 -17.79 -16.73 2.89
#